data_AF-A0A9D5S972-F1
#
_entry.id   AF-A0A9D5S972-F1
#
_cell.length_a   1.000
_cell.length_b   1.000
_cell.length_c   1.000
_cell.angle_alpha   90.00
_cell.angle_beta   90.00
_cell.angle_gamma   90.00
#
_symmetry.space_group_name_H-M   'P 1'
#
loop_
_entity.id
_entity.type
_entity.pdbx_description
1 polymer ?
#
loop_
_entity_poly.entity_id
_entity_poly.type
_entity_poly.pdbx_seq_one_letter_code
_entity_poly.pdbx_strand_id
1 'polypeptide(L)'
;MRRLILAIVCVLGLTARAQTSWSYGSHVYTMKGTLTAEAYDKNATGVVTFTNVPSDYEEFEALYTQFLGKTPHGTAAMMPMAMEIYGRDRDEGLHCIQLISWPTNVNSVVSQLKQKYGTSQYAPANDSYHQRYLPAAVLKGAKPENAYTPQQPYTVEMKASVNKHQDLQFSSEGRVVYLYIMGDGWDTHQRSVEIILQPDKKLHQVFNCPSLYTQCKTIRGEWKGLK
;
A
#
# COMPACT_ATOMS: atom_id res chain seq x y z
N MET A 1 -12.84 8.97 28.02
CA MET A 1 -11.38 9.00 28.31
C MET A 1 -10.66 9.63 27.12
N ARG A 2 -10.09 10.84 27.27
CA ARG A 2 -9.28 11.49 26.22
C ARG A 2 -7.94 10.78 26.13
N ARG A 3 -7.62 10.16 24.99
CA ARG A 3 -6.29 9.58 24.73
C ARG A 3 -5.37 10.67 24.18
N LEU A 4 -4.23 10.87 24.84
CA LEU A 4 -3.17 11.81 24.47
C LEU A 4 -2.48 11.33 23.18
N ILE A 5 -2.33 12.22 22.19
CA ILE A 5 -1.54 11.98 20.97
C ILE A 5 -0.21 12.70 21.16
N LEU A 6 0.91 11.96 21.12
CA LEU A 6 2.26 12.52 21.20
C LEU A 6 2.96 12.35 19.85
N ALA A 7 3.19 13.46 19.14
CA ALA A 7 4.01 13.49 17.93
C ALA A 7 5.41 14.01 18.30
N ILE A 8 6.42 13.15 18.25
CA ILE A 8 7.83 13.54 18.42
C ILE A 8 8.42 13.75 17.02
N VAL A 9 8.89 14.96 16.74
CA VAL A 9 9.60 15.31 15.50
C VAL A 9 11.09 15.48 15.83
N CYS A 10 11.94 14.62 15.27
CA CYS A 10 13.40 14.74 15.36
C CYS A 10 13.93 15.24 14.02
N VAL A 11 14.57 16.42 14.00
CA VAL A 11 15.07 17.07 12.77
C VAL A 11 16.58 16.85 12.65
N LEU A 12 17.02 16.12 11.62
CA LEU A 12 18.41 16.10 11.16
C LEU A 12 18.46 16.00 9.63
N GLY A 13 19.12 16.97 8.98
CA GLY A 13 19.68 16.86 7.63
C GLY A 13 18.74 17.16 6.47
N LEU A 14 19.02 18.26 5.75
CA LEU A 14 18.47 18.56 4.42
C LEU A 14 18.78 17.40 3.45
N THR A 15 17.83 16.49 3.26
CA THR A 15 17.62 15.60 2.08
C THR A 15 16.59 14.48 2.37
N ALA A 16 16.22 14.24 3.62
CA ALA A 16 15.11 13.34 3.99
C ALA A 16 14.13 14.07 4.92
N ARG A 17 12.82 13.99 4.66
CA ARG A 17 11.84 14.43 5.70
C ARG A 17 12.03 13.54 6.92
N ALA A 18 11.86 14.14 8.11
CA ALA A 18 11.93 13.44 9.38
C ALA A 18 11.04 12.18 9.38
N GLN A 19 11.54 11.09 9.96
CA GLN A 19 10.71 9.92 10.21
C GLN A 19 9.60 10.32 11.19
N THR A 20 8.36 10.01 10.81
CA THR A 20 7.17 10.27 11.63
C THR A 20 6.59 8.93 12.05
N SER A 21 5.93 8.91 13.22
CA SER A 21 5.33 7.71 13.80
C SER A 21 3.90 7.99 14.22
N TRP A 22 3.04 6.99 14.09
CA TRP A 22 1.67 6.98 14.58
C TRP A 22 1.36 5.58 15.14
N SER A 23 0.45 5.51 16.11
CA SER A 23 0.15 4.25 16.80
C SER A 23 -1.34 4.11 17.09
N TYR A 24 -1.82 2.88 17.01
CA TYR A 24 -3.17 2.48 17.41
C TYR A 24 -3.07 1.24 18.30
N GLY A 25 -3.33 1.40 19.59
CA GLY A 25 -3.05 0.33 20.56
C GLY A 25 -1.57 -0.06 20.55
N SER A 26 -1.27 -1.33 20.27
CA SER A 26 0.10 -1.86 20.12
C SER A 26 0.65 -1.77 18.70
N HIS A 27 -0.15 -1.37 17.70
CA HIS A 27 0.31 -1.26 16.32
C HIS A 27 1.06 0.04 16.11
N VAL A 28 2.23 -0.05 15.49
CA VAL A 28 3.09 1.10 15.21
C VAL A 28 3.30 1.22 13.72
N TYR A 29 3.07 2.43 13.20
CA TYR A 29 3.23 2.80 11.81
C TYR A 29 4.24 3.93 11.72
N THR A 30 5.22 3.82 10.83
CA THR A 30 6.15 4.92 10.58
C THR A 30 6.20 5.23 9.10
N MET A 31 6.45 6.49 8.76
CA MET A 31 6.79 6.88 7.40
C MET A 31 7.94 7.87 7.37
N LYS A 32 8.75 7.78 6.31
CA LYS A 32 9.74 8.78 5.92
C LYS A 32 9.80 8.87 4.40
N GLY A 33 10.12 10.03 3.86
CA GLY A 33 10.23 10.19 2.42
C GLY A 33 10.06 11.62 1.95
N THR A 34 10.38 11.84 0.68
CA THR A 34 10.30 13.14 0.02
C THR A 34 9.21 13.20 -1.05
N LEU A 35 8.43 12.13 -1.21
CA LEU A 35 7.26 12.12 -2.09
C LEU A 35 6.16 13.04 -1.54
N THR A 36 5.80 14.08 -2.28
CA THR A 36 4.80 15.10 -1.89
C THR A 36 3.78 15.36 -3.01
N ALA A 37 2.73 16.11 -2.67
CA ALA A 37 1.74 16.56 -3.64
C ALA A 37 2.08 17.89 -4.33
N GLU A 38 3.04 18.63 -3.79
CA GLU A 38 3.37 20.01 -4.19
C GLU A 38 4.10 20.04 -5.54
N ALA A 39 5.09 19.17 -5.70
CA ALA A 39 5.87 19.06 -6.92
C ALA A 39 6.30 17.61 -7.15
N TYR A 40 6.30 17.20 -8.41
CA TYR A 40 6.83 15.90 -8.81
C TYR A 40 8.36 15.96 -8.84
N ASP A 41 9.00 15.09 -8.08
CA ASP A 41 10.44 14.86 -8.11
C ASP A 41 10.72 13.40 -8.46
N LYS A 42 11.40 13.17 -9.59
CA LYS A 42 11.75 11.83 -10.08
C LYS A 42 12.70 11.06 -9.17
N ASN A 43 13.42 11.75 -8.29
CA ASN A 43 14.34 11.15 -7.33
C ASN A 43 13.69 10.94 -5.95
N ALA A 44 12.43 11.36 -5.78
CA ALA A 44 11.76 11.24 -4.50
C ALA A 44 11.53 9.79 -4.10
N THR A 45 11.68 9.51 -2.82
CA THR A 45 11.52 8.17 -2.23
C THR A 45 10.53 8.21 -1.07
N GLY A 46 10.04 7.04 -0.69
CA GLY A 46 9.18 6.86 0.46
C GLY A 46 9.40 5.48 1.08
N VAL A 47 9.33 5.41 2.39
CA VAL A 47 9.37 4.16 3.15
C VAL A 47 8.27 4.23 4.19
N VAL A 48 7.43 3.20 4.23
CA VAL A 48 6.44 2.99 5.28
C VAL A 48 6.78 1.69 5.99
N THR A 49 6.79 1.72 7.32
CA THR A 49 6.94 0.52 8.14
C THR A 49 5.72 0.33 9.03
N PHE A 50 5.32 -0.91 9.28
CA PHE A 50 4.22 -1.24 10.17
C PHE A 50 4.44 -2.57 10.87
N THR A 51 4.01 -2.70 12.13
CA THR A 51 4.13 -3.96 12.88
C THR A 51 3.03 -4.96 12.49
N ASN A 52 1.86 -4.44 12.11
CA ASN A 52 0.64 -5.18 11.81
C ASN A 52 -0.13 -4.47 10.71
N VAL A 53 -0.85 -5.24 9.90
CA VAL A 53 -1.94 -4.69 9.09
C VAL A 53 -3.07 -4.28 10.06
N PRO A 54 -3.79 -3.17 9.82
CA PRO A 54 -4.92 -2.78 10.66
C PRO A 54 -5.87 -3.95 10.94
N SER A 55 -6.29 -4.07 12.19
CA SER A 55 -7.14 -5.19 12.63
C SER A 55 -8.58 -5.07 12.16
N ASP A 56 -9.04 -3.84 11.96
CA ASP A 56 -10.40 -3.51 11.54
C ASP A 56 -10.45 -2.21 10.72
N TYR A 57 -11.65 -1.88 10.22
CA TYR A 57 -11.91 -0.67 9.46
C TYR A 57 -11.70 0.61 10.28
N GLU A 58 -11.99 0.60 11.59
CA GLU A 58 -11.83 1.80 12.44
C GLU A 58 -10.35 2.21 12.51
N GLU A 59 -9.47 1.24 12.78
CA GLU A 59 -8.03 1.45 12.76
C GLU A 59 -7.56 1.87 11.36
N PHE A 60 -8.04 1.20 10.31
CA PHE A 60 -7.65 1.49 8.94
C PHE A 60 -8.05 2.91 8.52
N GLU A 61 -9.27 3.34 8.85
CA GLU A 61 -9.78 4.70 8.59
C GLU A 61 -9.01 5.75 9.38
N ALA A 62 -8.74 5.50 10.67
CA ALA A 62 -7.94 6.40 11.49
C ALA A 62 -6.51 6.55 10.94
N LEU A 63 -5.88 5.43 10.55
CA LEU A 63 -4.56 5.41 9.95
C LEU A 63 -4.53 6.20 8.63
N TYR A 64 -5.54 6.03 7.78
CA TYR A 64 -5.67 6.77 6.53
C TYR A 64 -5.88 8.27 6.77
N THR A 65 -6.91 8.64 7.51
CA THR A 65 -7.34 10.04 7.66
C THR A 65 -6.40 10.87 8.51
N GLN A 66 -5.74 10.26 9.50
CA GLN A 66 -4.90 10.98 10.46
C GLN A 66 -3.41 10.92 10.12
N PHE A 67 -2.96 9.91 9.35
CA PHE A 67 -1.54 9.69 9.12
C PHE A 67 -1.17 9.39 7.66
N LEU A 68 -1.35 8.15 7.19
CA LEU A 68 -0.77 7.69 5.91
C LEU A 68 -1.45 8.31 4.68
N GLY A 69 -2.74 8.64 4.74
CA GLY A 69 -3.47 9.23 3.61
C GLY A 69 -3.00 10.63 3.22
N LYS A 70 -2.18 11.27 4.06
CA LYS A 70 -1.68 12.64 3.87
C LYS A 70 -0.42 12.72 3.00
N THR A 71 0.13 11.59 2.56
CA THR A 71 1.27 11.55 1.64
C THR A 71 1.06 10.52 0.53
N PRO A 72 1.65 10.72 -0.66
CA PRO A 72 1.45 9.78 -1.76
C PRO A 72 1.94 8.36 -1.45
N HIS A 73 3.08 8.26 -0.77
CA HIS A 73 3.68 6.98 -0.39
C HIS A 73 2.95 6.32 0.79
N GLY A 74 2.41 7.11 1.72
CA GLY A 74 1.53 6.60 2.77
C GLY A 74 0.26 5.99 2.18
N THR A 75 -0.44 6.71 1.29
CA THR A 75 -1.62 6.18 0.59
C THR A 75 -1.29 4.93 -0.23
N ALA A 76 -0.16 4.90 -0.94
CA ALA A 76 0.25 3.72 -1.70
C ALA A 76 0.48 2.49 -0.81
N ALA A 77 1.07 2.67 0.38
CA ALA A 77 1.30 1.60 1.35
C ALA A 77 -0.01 1.06 1.98
N MET A 78 -1.10 1.83 1.97
CA MET A 78 -2.41 1.37 2.45
C MET A 78 -3.04 0.32 1.53
N MET A 79 -2.69 0.28 0.24
CA MET A 79 -3.26 -0.68 -0.70
C MET A 79 -2.94 -2.14 -0.36
N PRO A 80 -1.67 -2.56 -0.13
CA PRO A 80 -1.39 -3.93 0.32
C PRO A 80 -2.03 -4.26 1.68
N MET A 81 -2.20 -3.27 2.58
CA MET A 81 -2.94 -3.48 3.83
C MET A 81 -4.41 -3.79 3.56
N ALA A 82 -5.08 -3.00 2.72
CA ALA A 82 -6.48 -3.21 2.34
C ALA A 82 -6.67 -4.55 1.59
N MET A 83 -5.72 -4.92 0.73
CA MET A 83 -5.69 -6.21 0.05
C MET A 83 -5.55 -7.39 1.02
N GLU A 84 -4.79 -7.23 2.10
CA GLU A 84 -4.69 -8.25 3.15
C GLU A 84 -5.99 -8.35 3.95
N ILE A 85 -6.57 -7.22 4.37
CA ILE A 85 -7.87 -7.18 5.08
C ILE A 85 -8.94 -7.84 4.22
N TYR A 86 -9.01 -7.52 2.92
CA TYR A 86 -9.95 -8.15 1.98
C TYR A 86 -9.81 -9.68 1.91
N GLY A 87 -8.60 -10.18 2.09
CA GLY A 87 -8.37 -11.60 2.10
C GLY A 87 -8.66 -12.28 3.44
N ARG A 88 -8.83 -11.53 4.53
CA ARG A 88 -9.30 -12.01 5.85
C ARG A 88 -10.82 -11.91 5.95
N ASP A 89 -11.36 -10.76 5.57
CA ASP A 89 -12.78 -10.43 5.54
C ASP A 89 -13.10 -9.62 4.26
N ARG A 90 -14.01 -10.14 3.43
CA ARG A 90 -14.30 -9.58 2.11
C ARG A 90 -15.05 -8.25 2.19
N ASP A 91 -15.94 -8.11 3.17
CA ASP A 91 -16.80 -6.93 3.29
C ASP A 91 -16.02 -5.78 3.93
N GLU A 92 -15.25 -6.09 4.97
CA GLU A 92 -14.39 -5.10 5.63
C GLU A 92 -13.28 -4.59 4.71
N GLY A 93 -12.62 -5.49 3.99
CA GLY A 93 -11.60 -5.09 3.02
C GLY A 93 -12.18 -4.31 1.84
N LEU A 94 -13.43 -4.57 1.44
CA LEU A 94 -14.11 -3.77 0.43
C LEU A 94 -14.28 -2.33 0.90
N HIS A 95 -14.72 -2.10 2.14
CA HIS A 95 -14.83 -0.76 2.73
C HIS A 95 -13.46 -0.07 2.79
N CYS A 96 -12.40 -0.81 3.16
CA CYS A 96 -11.04 -0.28 3.16
C CYS A 96 -10.59 0.16 1.75
N ILE A 97 -10.82 -0.66 0.73
CA ILE A 97 -10.49 -0.35 -0.67
C ILE A 97 -11.29 0.86 -1.17
N GLN A 98 -12.58 0.94 -0.85
CA GLN A 98 -13.45 2.07 -1.21
C GLN A 98 -12.96 3.39 -0.60
N LEU A 99 -12.51 3.36 0.66
CA LEU A 99 -12.04 4.55 1.37
C LEU A 99 -10.80 5.17 0.70
N ILE A 100 -9.83 4.34 0.29
CA ILE A 100 -8.54 4.84 -0.21
C ILE A 100 -8.47 4.95 -1.73
N SER A 101 -9.43 4.41 -2.48
CA SER A 101 -9.36 4.37 -3.94
C SER A 101 -10.22 5.46 -4.58
N TRP A 102 -9.80 5.91 -5.75
CA TRP A 102 -10.69 6.68 -6.62
C TRP A 102 -11.87 5.78 -7.07
N PRO A 103 -13.12 6.28 -7.12
CA PRO A 103 -14.30 5.42 -7.33
C PRO A 103 -14.22 4.50 -8.54
N THR A 104 -13.61 4.96 -9.65
CA THR A 104 -13.50 4.16 -10.87
C THR A 104 -12.52 2.98 -10.75
N ASN A 105 -11.65 2.95 -9.73
CA ASN A 105 -10.67 1.90 -9.52
C ASN A 105 -11.21 0.72 -8.67
N VAL A 106 -12.21 0.97 -7.83
CA VAL A 106 -12.68 0.00 -6.82
C VAL A 106 -13.07 -1.34 -7.46
N ASN A 107 -13.88 -1.31 -8.51
CA ASN A 107 -14.34 -2.54 -9.17
C ASN A 107 -13.19 -3.32 -9.83
N SER A 108 -12.21 -2.62 -10.40
CA SER A 108 -11.02 -3.24 -10.99
C SER A 108 -10.24 -4.02 -9.93
N VAL A 109 -9.95 -3.38 -8.79
CA VAL A 109 -9.22 -4.03 -7.68
C VAL A 109 -10.00 -5.22 -7.16
N VAL A 110 -11.27 -5.03 -6.78
CA VAL A 110 -12.08 -6.08 -6.15
C VAL A 110 -12.26 -7.29 -7.07
N SER A 111 -12.52 -7.08 -8.36
CA SER A 111 -12.64 -8.17 -9.33
C SER A 111 -11.37 -9.03 -9.38
N GLN A 112 -10.21 -8.37 -9.43
CA GLN A 112 -8.91 -9.05 -9.48
C GLN A 112 -8.60 -9.78 -8.18
N LEU A 113 -8.94 -9.21 -7.02
CA LEU A 113 -8.76 -9.89 -5.73
C LEU A 113 -9.70 -11.09 -5.57
N LYS A 114 -10.96 -11.02 -6.05
CA LYS A 114 -11.86 -12.18 -6.08
C LYS A 114 -11.28 -13.32 -6.89
N GLN A 115 -10.73 -12.99 -8.06
CA GLN A 115 -10.10 -13.96 -8.93
C GLN A 115 -8.83 -14.55 -8.32
N LYS A 116 -7.97 -13.71 -7.72
CA LYS A 116 -6.70 -14.13 -7.15
C LYS A 116 -6.81 -14.82 -5.80
N TYR A 117 -7.83 -14.53 -5.01
CA TYR A 117 -8.04 -15.15 -3.70
C TYR A 117 -9.20 -16.14 -3.71
N GLY A 118 -9.74 -16.43 -4.89
CA GLY A 118 -10.74 -17.46 -5.06
C GLY A 118 -10.16 -18.82 -4.68
N THR A 119 -11.03 -19.71 -4.21
CA THR A 119 -10.74 -21.13 -4.10
C THR A 119 -11.90 -21.81 -4.81
N SER A 120 -11.76 -22.00 -6.13
CA SER A 120 -12.67 -22.94 -6.79
C SER A 120 -12.48 -24.31 -6.13
N GLN A 121 -13.55 -24.99 -5.77
CA GLN A 121 -13.49 -26.38 -5.30
C GLN A 121 -12.85 -27.33 -6.34
N TYR A 122 -12.78 -26.88 -7.60
CA TYR A 122 -12.14 -27.59 -8.70
C TYR A 122 -10.69 -27.14 -8.95
N ALA A 123 -10.22 -26.09 -8.25
CA ALA A 123 -8.84 -25.66 -8.38
C ALA A 123 -7.92 -26.59 -7.57
N PRO A 124 -6.82 -27.05 -8.18
CA PRO A 124 -5.87 -27.88 -7.47
C PRO A 124 -5.23 -27.10 -6.31
N ALA A 125 -4.81 -27.80 -5.26
CA ALA A 125 -4.23 -27.19 -4.06
C ALA A 125 -2.95 -26.35 -4.35
N ASN A 126 -2.32 -26.55 -5.51
CA ASN A 126 -1.14 -25.84 -5.99
C ASN A 126 -1.45 -24.89 -7.16
N ASP A 127 -2.70 -24.45 -7.33
CA ASP A 127 -3.07 -23.52 -8.39
C ASP A 127 -2.28 -22.21 -8.26
N SER A 128 -1.28 -22.05 -9.13
CA SER A 128 -0.42 -20.86 -9.18
C SER A 128 -1.18 -19.56 -9.47
N TYR A 129 -2.42 -19.68 -9.94
CA TYR A 129 -3.28 -18.54 -10.22
C TYR A 129 -3.89 -17.93 -8.95
N HIS A 130 -4.10 -18.74 -7.91
CA HIS A 130 -4.59 -18.30 -6.62
C HIS A 130 -3.43 -17.86 -5.72
N GLN A 131 -3.37 -16.56 -5.45
CA GLN A 131 -2.23 -15.91 -4.82
C GLN A 131 -2.67 -15.04 -3.64
N ARG A 132 -3.12 -15.68 -2.57
CA ARG A 132 -3.49 -15.00 -1.31
C ARG A 132 -2.34 -14.17 -0.70
N TYR A 133 -1.11 -14.45 -1.10
CA TYR A 133 0.14 -13.79 -0.70
C TYR A 133 0.51 -12.55 -1.53
N LEU A 134 -0.29 -12.12 -2.51
CA LEU A 134 -0.07 -10.87 -3.27
C LEU A 134 0.26 -9.63 -2.41
N PRO A 135 -0.44 -9.33 -1.29
CA PRO A 135 -0.13 -8.14 -0.49
C PRO A 135 1.26 -8.23 0.16
N ALA A 136 1.78 -9.43 0.40
CA ALA A 136 3.10 -9.62 0.97
C ALA A 136 4.22 -9.48 -0.07
N ALA A 137 3.93 -9.67 -1.37
CA ALA A 137 4.93 -9.61 -2.44
C ALA A 137 5.64 -8.24 -2.59
N VAL A 138 5.02 -7.17 -2.08
CA VAL A 138 5.58 -5.82 -2.01
C VAL A 138 6.30 -5.50 -0.70
N LEU A 139 6.31 -6.44 0.25
CA LEU A 139 6.93 -6.25 1.55
C LEU A 139 8.38 -6.73 1.53
N LYS A 140 9.25 -5.92 2.14
CA LYS A 140 10.68 -6.22 2.20
C LYS A 140 10.95 -7.61 2.75
N GLY A 141 11.77 -8.38 2.03
CA GLY A 141 12.18 -9.73 2.41
C GLY A 141 11.18 -10.84 2.11
N ALA A 142 9.96 -10.53 1.63
CA ALA A 142 9.03 -11.55 1.15
C ALA A 142 9.51 -12.10 -0.20
N LYS A 143 9.67 -13.42 -0.28
CA LYS A 143 10.16 -14.12 -1.47
C LYS A 143 9.42 -15.44 -1.69
N PRO A 144 9.40 -15.98 -2.92
CA PRO A 144 8.80 -17.29 -3.18
C PRO A 144 9.38 -18.38 -2.27
N GLU A 145 10.69 -18.35 -2.00
CA GLU A 145 11.41 -19.37 -1.25
C GLU A 145 11.06 -19.42 0.24
N ASN A 146 10.57 -18.31 0.80
CA ASN A 146 10.19 -18.21 2.21
C ASN A 146 8.67 -18.12 2.41
N ALA A 147 7.91 -18.68 1.47
CA ALA A 147 6.46 -18.62 1.46
C ALA A 147 5.90 -17.18 1.50
N TYR A 148 6.60 -16.21 0.91
CA TYR A 148 6.29 -14.77 1.00
C TYR A 148 6.27 -14.20 2.42
N THR A 149 7.00 -14.80 3.36
CA THR A 149 7.13 -14.29 4.73
C THR A 149 8.02 -13.03 4.74
N PRO A 150 7.49 -11.83 5.03
CA PRO A 150 8.31 -10.62 5.01
C PRO A 150 9.13 -10.46 6.29
N GLN A 151 10.15 -9.60 6.22
CA GLN A 151 10.86 -9.13 7.41
C GLN A 151 9.96 -8.25 8.27
N GLN A 152 10.17 -8.30 9.58
CA GLN A 152 9.47 -7.47 10.57
C GLN A 152 10.42 -6.35 11.07
N PRO A 153 9.92 -5.11 11.28
CA PRO A 153 8.58 -4.64 10.93
C PRO A 153 8.34 -4.69 9.42
N TYR A 154 7.10 -4.97 9.00
CA TYR A 154 6.73 -4.96 7.59
C TYR A 154 7.10 -3.62 6.97
N THR A 155 7.73 -3.66 5.79
CA THR A 155 8.29 -2.47 5.15
C THR A 155 7.89 -2.41 3.69
N VAL A 156 7.34 -1.28 3.26
CA VAL A 156 7.05 -0.94 1.87
C VAL A 156 8.04 0.15 1.45
N GLU A 157 8.88 -0.15 0.46
CA GLU A 157 9.84 0.81 -0.10
C GLU A 157 9.30 1.33 -1.44
N MET A 158 9.43 2.64 -1.67
CA MET A 158 8.85 3.33 -2.81
C MET A 158 9.80 4.36 -3.40
N LYS A 159 9.68 4.57 -4.71
CA LYS A 159 10.33 5.66 -5.44
C LYS A 159 9.40 6.26 -6.49
N ALA A 160 9.59 7.53 -6.82
CA ALA A 160 8.91 8.15 -7.95
C ALA A 160 9.24 7.41 -9.26
N SER A 161 8.26 7.30 -10.15
CA SER A 161 8.47 6.73 -11.48
C SER A 161 9.05 7.77 -12.43
N VAL A 162 10.29 7.55 -12.89
CA VAL A 162 11.16 8.52 -13.61
C VAL A 162 10.50 9.34 -14.72
N ASN A 163 9.51 8.79 -15.45
CA ASN A 163 8.90 9.43 -16.63
C ASN A 163 7.37 9.35 -16.69
N LYS A 164 6.67 9.26 -15.55
CA LYS A 164 5.20 9.08 -15.56
C LYS A 164 4.52 9.94 -14.51
N HIS A 165 4.09 11.12 -14.91
CA HIS A 165 3.04 11.88 -14.24
C HIS A 165 2.11 12.42 -15.33
N GLN A 166 0.84 12.57 -14.97
CA GLN A 166 -0.20 13.07 -15.86
C GLN A 166 -0.99 14.14 -15.11
N ASP A 167 -1.25 15.27 -15.76
CA ASP A 167 -2.19 16.25 -15.24
C ASP A 167 -3.63 15.74 -15.36
N LEU A 168 -4.46 16.01 -14.35
CA LEU A 168 -5.86 15.63 -14.39
C LEU A 168 -6.62 16.52 -15.37
N GLN A 169 -7.33 15.92 -16.32
CA GLN A 169 -8.09 16.69 -17.32
C GLN A 169 -9.26 17.51 -16.71
N PHE A 170 -9.71 17.17 -15.50
CA PHE A 170 -10.83 17.81 -14.81
C PHE A 170 -10.40 18.67 -13.60
N SER A 171 -9.10 18.85 -13.38
CA SER A 171 -8.57 19.72 -12.33
C SER A 171 -7.35 20.44 -12.87
N SER A 172 -7.38 21.78 -12.86
CA SER A 172 -6.27 22.60 -13.35
C SER A 172 -4.98 22.44 -12.55
N GLU A 173 -5.05 21.88 -11.35
CA GLU A 173 -3.91 21.74 -10.44
C GLU A 173 -3.67 20.31 -9.93
N GLY A 174 -4.64 19.41 -10.14
CA GLY A 174 -4.53 18.02 -9.73
C GLY A 174 -3.73 17.18 -10.73
N ARG A 175 -3.05 16.15 -10.23
CA ARG A 175 -2.20 15.27 -11.03
C ARG A 175 -2.27 13.82 -10.57
N VAL A 176 -2.02 12.90 -11.49
CA VAL A 176 -1.73 11.49 -11.20
C VAL A 176 -0.22 11.31 -11.18
N VAL A 177 0.32 10.84 -10.06
CA VAL A 177 1.73 10.46 -9.94
C VAL A 177 1.88 8.96 -9.88
N TYR A 178 2.87 8.46 -10.60
CA TYR A 178 3.21 7.05 -10.62
C TYR A 178 4.32 6.81 -9.62
N LEU A 179 4.09 5.89 -8.69
CA LEU A 179 5.06 5.41 -7.72
C LEU A 179 5.43 3.98 -8.08
N TYR A 180 6.71 3.65 -7.96
CA TYR A 180 7.18 2.28 -7.93
C TYR A 180 7.23 1.81 -6.49
N ILE A 181 6.42 0.82 -6.14
CA ILE A 181 6.59 0.00 -4.95
C ILE A 181 7.61 -1.09 -5.26
N MET A 182 8.63 -1.22 -4.42
CA MET A 182 9.72 -2.17 -4.59
C MET A 182 9.35 -3.52 -3.98
N GLY A 183 9.71 -4.63 -4.63
CA GLY A 183 9.38 -5.96 -4.13
C GLY A 183 9.95 -7.09 -4.98
N ASP A 184 10.18 -8.24 -4.36
CA ASP A 184 10.84 -9.41 -4.97
C ASP A 184 9.86 -10.50 -5.44
N GLY A 185 8.55 -10.25 -5.37
CA GLY A 185 7.55 -11.24 -5.75
C GLY A 185 7.41 -11.50 -7.24
N TRP A 186 8.11 -10.75 -8.09
CA TRP A 186 8.00 -10.84 -9.54
C TRP A 186 9.37 -10.91 -10.21
N ASP A 187 9.38 -11.03 -11.53
CA ASP A 187 10.63 -11.00 -12.32
C ASP A 187 11.26 -9.60 -12.38
N THR A 188 10.46 -8.56 -12.12
CA THR A 188 10.94 -7.19 -11.98
C THR A 188 10.77 -6.73 -10.53
N HIS A 189 11.78 -6.01 -10.03
CA HIS A 189 11.86 -5.58 -8.62
C HIS A 189 10.91 -4.42 -8.26
N GLN A 190 9.97 -4.07 -9.13
CA GLN A 190 9.09 -2.92 -8.92
C GLN A 190 7.69 -3.11 -9.51
N ARG A 191 6.71 -2.48 -8.86
CA ARG A 191 5.30 -2.43 -9.27
C ARG A 191 4.77 -1.00 -9.21
N SER A 192 4.04 -0.58 -10.23
CA SER A 192 3.46 0.75 -10.30
C SER A 192 2.14 0.86 -9.53
N VAL A 193 2.02 1.91 -8.74
CA VAL A 193 0.78 2.41 -8.16
C VAL A 193 0.61 3.87 -8.57
N GLU A 194 -0.59 4.23 -8.94
CA GLU A 194 -0.96 5.57 -9.38
C GLU A 194 -1.74 6.25 -8.27
N ILE A 195 -1.28 7.44 -7.86
CA ILE A 195 -1.88 8.21 -6.77
C ILE A 195 -2.41 9.52 -7.34
N ILE A 196 -3.65 9.85 -7.00
CA ILE A 196 -4.25 11.15 -7.32
C ILE A 196 -3.84 12.17 -6.26
N LEU A 197 -3.30 13.29 -6.72
CA LEU A 197 -2.93 14.44 -5.93
C LEU A 197 -3.88 15.57 -6.29
N GLN A 198 -4.62 16.06 -5.31
CA GLN A 198 -5.50 17.22 -5.45
C GLN A 198 -5.04 18.26 -4.42
N PRO A 199 -4.59 19.46 -4.84
CA PRO A 199 -4.04 20.44 -3.92
C PRO A 199 -5.04 20.92 -2.86
N ASP A 200 -6.34 20.89 -3.16
CA ASP A 200 -7.42 21.26 -2.23
C ASP A 200 -7.80 20.12 -1.25
N LYS A 201 -7.30 18.89 -1.48
CA LYS A 201 -7.61 17.72 -0.64
C LYS A 201 -6.46 17.41 0.29
N LYS A 202 -6.80 17.21 1.57
CA LYS A 202 -5.85 16.76 2.59
C LYS A 202 -5.43 15.30 2.45
N LEU A 203 -6.22 14.50 1.73
CA LEU A 203 -6.01 13.06 1.58
C LEU A 203 -5.81 12.72 0.10
N HIS A 204 -4.87 11.83 -0.17
CA HIS A 204 -4.63 11.27 -1.50
C HIS A 204 -5.33 9.93 -1.64
N GLN A 205 -5.70 9.59 -2.87
CA GLN A 205 -6.36 8.32 -3.19
C GLN A 205 -5.56 7.53 -4.22
N VAL A 206 -5.72 6.21 -4.22
CA VAL A 206 -5.20 5.31 -5.24
C VAL A 206 -6.06 5.45 -6.49
N PHE A 207 -5.47 6.02 -7.54
CA PHE A 207 -6.11 6.17 -8.83
C PHE A 207 -6.15 4.85 -9.60
N ASN A 208 -5.05 4.09 -9.57
CA ASN A 208 -4.95 2.78 -10.22
C ASN A 208 -3.79 1.97 -9.62
N CYS A 209 -3.87 0.64 -9.65
CA CYS A 209 -2.78 -0.22 -9.13
C CYS A 209 -2.67 -1.58 -9.82
N PRO A 210 -2.75 -1.66 -11.16
CA PRO A 210 -2.96 -2.92 -11.84
C PRO A 210 -1.80 -3.89 -11.73
N SER A 211 -0.62 -3.33 -11.50
CA SER A 211 0.60 -4.09 -11.35
C SER A 211 0.62 -4.89 -10.04
N LEU A 212 -0.08 -4.46 -8.98
CA LEU A 212 -0.04 -5.11 -7.65
C LEU A 212 -0.71 -6.48 -7.62
N TYR A 213 -1.66 -6.74 -8.51
CA TYR A 213 -2.34 -8.03 -8.64
C TYR A 213 -1.90 -8.83 -9.87
N THR A 214 -0.77 -8.44 -10.48
CA THR A 214 -0.10 -9.28 -11.48
C THR A 214 0.41 -10.54 -10.82
N GLN A 215 0.41 -11.64 -11.57
CA GLN A 215 0.80 -12.94 -11.04
C GLN A 215 2.25 -12.89 -10.52
N CYS A 216 2.40 -13.15 -9.23
CA CYS A 216 3.69 -13.33 -8.57
C CYS A 216 4.33 -14.68 -8.95
N LYS A 217 5.61 -14.82 -8.68
CA LYS A 217 6.29 -16.13 -8.72
C LYS A 217 5.61 -17.12 -7.78
N THR A 218 5.51 -18.38 -8.19
CA THR A 218 4.85 -19.42 -7.40
C THR A 218 5.51 -19.59 -6.04
N ILE A 219 4.70 -19.49 -4.99
CA ILE A 219 5.10 -19.70 -3.61
C ILE A 219 5.70 -21.10 -3.38
N ARG A 220 6.71 -21.19 -2.50
CA ARG A 220 7.22 -22.44 -1.95
C ARG A 220 6.91 -22.49 -0.45
N GLY A 221 6.16 -23.48 -0.03
CA GLY A 221 5.63 -23.59 1.33
C GLY A 221 4.22 -23.03 1.46
N GLU A 222 3.79 -22.79 2.69
CA GLU A 222 2.42 -22.42 3.02
C GLU A 222 2.35 -20.94 3.44
N TRP A 223 1.44 -20.19 2.82
CA TRP A 223 1.18 -18.80 3.18
C TRP A 223 0.49 -18.72 4.55
N LYS A 224 1.11 -18.03 5.51
CA LYS A 224 0.60 -17.92 6.89
C LYS A 224 -0.23 -16.66 7.17
N GLY A 225 -0.37 -15.77 6.20
CA GLY A 225 -0.99 -14.46 6.39
C GLY A 225 -0.01 -13.42 6.91
N LEU A 226 -0.39 -12.16 6.81
CA LEU A 226 0.25 -11.08 7.56
C LEU A 226 -0.38 -10.99 8.95
N LYS A 227 0.34 -10.41 9.90
CA LYS A 227 -0.20 -10.04 11.22
C LYS A 227 -1.03 -8.78 11.18
#